data_AF-E4ZP30-F1
#
_entry.id   AF-E4ZP30-F1
#
_cell.length_a   1.000
_cell.length_b   1.000
_cell.length_c   1.000
_cell.angle_alpha   90.00
_cell.angle_beta   90.00
_cell.angle_gamma   90.00
#
_symmetry.space_group_name_H-M   'P 1'
#
loop_
_entity.id
_entity.type
_entity.pdbx_description
1 polymer ?
#
loop_
_entity_poly.entity_id
_entity_poly.type
_entity_poly.pdbx_seq_one_letter_code
_entity_poly.pdbx_strand_id
1 'polypeptide(L)'
;MSNNTVQPYGPLLVTLTCKYDLAWSDAGSGADKDGSFWTPKSQNNGRLRPLGSVAIRSYAGANDNRATILVGDNGQRAVASPTGYSWIYDSTGTGSGSFACVWRPIAPAGYVAMGDVLWGGRNAPPLDHVWCVRSDLVTQGEYTSPQVWNDNGSGGEHSVGIWAVQPLRGARYDADKVPFFADTFISINHADTVPNNGLARVLLLPVPAQLSDIVPLPPVLTSHTAPTTTTSLEKEREVKLPFICLFPPTDRPSIDRIDNPFCSIQRWGSWSLSMWDDNTTSRDQDSSTSTTVGVSDSQSEEFSHSAGIKITSGAGISVGVFNASGSYELNYQFTYTSSTSRELLSSKTVTRNLKTPPGKACALWVRHFVFRSVRADGSNIGYDLPFDVNVFNHAEFPA
;
A
#
# COMPACT_ATOMS: atom_id res chain seq x y z
N MET A 1 2.19 -27.03 4.16
CA MET A 1 1.73 -25.64 4.36
C MET A 1 1.17 -25.17 3.03
N SER A 2 -0.08 -24.71 2.98
CA SER A 2 -0.64 -24.08 1.79
C SER A 2 0.17 -22.81 1.49
N ASN A 3 0.56 -22.61 0.24
CA ASN A 3 1.20 -21.37 -0.17
C ASN A 3 0.15 -20.27 -0.24
N ASN A 4 0.53 -19.05 0.14
CA ASN A 4 -0.34 -17.90 0.08
C ASN A 4 -0.54 -17.46 -1.37
N THR A 5 -1.63 -16.74 -1.62
CA THR A 5 -1.93 -16.11 -2.89
C THR A 5 -0.76 -15.22 -3.32
N VAL A 6 -0.43 -15.26 -4.60
CA VAL A 6 0.69 -14.51 -5.19
C VAL A 6 0.15 -13.53 -6.21
N GLN A 7 0.57 -12.28 -6.12
CA GLN A 7 0.18 -11.22 -7.04
C GLN A 7 1.40 -10.74 -7.85
N PRO A 8 1.31 -10.68 -9.19
CA PRO A 8 2.34 -10.04 -10.00
C PRO A 8 2.23 -8.51 -9.94
N TYR A 9 3.39 -7.86 -9.82
CA TYR A 9 3.58 -6.42 -9.95
C TYR A 9 4.70 -6.18 -10.98
N GLY A 10 4.33 -6.26 -12.26
CA GLY A 10 5.27 -6.27 -13.38
C GLY A 10 6.25 -7.45 -13.30
N PRO A 11 7.58 -7.20 -13.20
CA PRO A 11 8.60 -8.24 -13.14
C PRO A 11 8.63 -9.05 -11.84
N LEU A 12 7.98 -8.57 -10.77
CA LEU A 12 8.09 -9.16 -9.44
C LEU A 12 6.80 -9.89 -9.05
N LEU A 13 6.93 -11.11 -8.55
CA LEU A 13 5.88 -11.80 -7.80
C LEU A 13 5.96 -11.38 -6.34
N VAL A 14 4.82 -11.07 -5.73
CA VAL A 14 4.72 -10.67 -4.33
C VAL A 14 3.71 -11.55 -3.62
N THR A 15 4.01 -11.93 -2.39
CA THR A 15 3.05 -12.39 -1.38
C THR A 15 3.51 -11.90 -0.01
N LEU A 16 2.77 -12.20 1.04
CA LEU A 16 3.20 -12.00 2.43
C LEU A 16 3.29 -13.33 3.17
N THR A 17 4.10 -13.39 4.21
CA THR A 17 4.12 -14.51 5.17
C THR A 17 4.01 -13.96 6.59
N CYS A 18 3.33 -14.69 7.47
CA CYS A 18 3.39 -14.48 8.91
C CYS A 18 4.17 -15.60 9.62
N LYS A 19 4.80 -16.51 8.87
CA LYS A 19 5.55 -17.64 9.40
C LYS A 19 7.04 -17.34 9.46
N TYR A 20 7.67 -17.59 10.60
CA TYR A 20 9.08 -17.29 10.86
C TYR A 20 9.76 -18.41 11.62
N ASP A 21 11.08 -18.44 11.53
CA ASP A 21 11.95 -19.05 12.54
C ASP A 21 12.63 -17.94 13.35
N LEU A 22 12.77 -18.12 14.66
CA LEU A 22 13.57 -17.21 15.49
C LEU A 22 15.04 -17.36 15.09
N ALA A 23 15.66 -16.29 14.62
CA ALA A 23 17.09 -16.26 14.31
C ALA A 23 17.91 -16.02 15.57
N TRP A 24 17.49 -15.04 16.39
CA TRP A 24 18.12 -14.73 17.68
C TRP A 24 17.22 -13.82 18.52
N SER A 25 17.42 -13.86 19.83
CA SER A 25 16.83 -12.94 20.80
C SER A 25 17.94 -12.45 21.70
N ASP A 26 17.93 -11.16 22.04
CA ASP A 26 18.89 -10.57 22.95
C ASP A 26 18.55 -10.80 24.44
N ALA A 27 17.54 -11.61 24.73
CA ALA A 27 17.16 -11.99 26.09
C ALA A 27 18.36 -12.56 26.86
N GLY A 28 18.72 -11.88 27.95
CA GLY A 28 19.88 -12.25 28.78
C GLY A 28 21.24 -11.79 28.22
N SER A 29 21.28 -11.05 27.11
CA SER A 29 22.52 -10.50 26.54
C SER A 29 23.16 -9.39 27.39
N GLY A 30 22.37 -8.73 28.24
CA GLY A 30 22.77 -7.54 28.99
C GLY A 30 22.56 -6.22 28.23
N ALA A 31 22.13 -6.26 26.96
CA ALA A 31 21.84 -5.06 26.19
C ALA A 31 20.70 -4.22 26.79
N ASP A 32 20.77 -2.90 26.61
CA ASP A 32 19.82 -1.95 27.20
C ASP A 32 18.42 -1.97 26.55
N LYS A 33 18.26 -2.57 25.36
CA LYS A 33 17.03 -2.58 24.58
C LYS A 33 16.64 -3.99 24.20
N ASP A 34 15.41 -4.41 24.48
CA ASP A 34 14.91 -5.70 24.03
C ASP A 34 14.80 -5.77 22.49
N GLY A 35 15.36 -6.82 21.90
CA GLY A 35 15.44 -7.06 20.46
C GLY A 35 15.30 -8.54 20.10
N SER A 36 14.34 -8.86 19.24
CA SER A 36 14.22 -10.19 18.63
C SER A 36 14.32 -10.12 17.11
N PHE A 37 14.93 -11.15 16.52
CA PHE A 37 15.30 -11.19 15.12
C PHE A 37 14.82 -12.48 14.48
N TRP A 38 14.17 -12.34 13.34
CA TRP A 38 13.35 -13.40 12.78
C TRP A 38 13.69 -13.62 11.31
N THR A 39 13.75 -14.89 10.92
CA THR A 39 13.89 -15.32 9.52
C THR A 39 12.50 -15.63 8.97
N PRO A 40 11.99 -14.87 7.99
CA PRO A 40 10.72 -15.20 7.36
C PRO A 40 10.81 -16.51 6.56
N LYS A 41 9.80 -17.38 6.69
CA LYS A 41 9.77 -18.64 5.95
C LYS A 41 9.45 -18.39 4.47
N SER A 42 10.36 -18.82 3.61
CA SER A 42 10.16 -18.86 2.17
C SER A 42 8.96 -19.75 1.79
N GLN A 43 8.31 -19.44 0.67
CA GLN A 43 7.17 -20.17 0.13
C GLN A 43 7.46 -20.68 -1.29
N ASN A 44 6.58 -21.55 -1.81
CA ASN A 44 6.70 -22.11 -3.16
C ASN A 44 8.08 -22.75 -3.42
N ASN A 45 8.54 -23.60 -2.50
CA ASN A 45 9.83 -24.29 -2.58
C ASN A 45 11.00 -23.34 -2.85
N GLY A 46 11.02 -22.19 -2.16
CA GLY A 46 12.08 -21.19 -2.30
C GLY A 46 11.95 -20.29 -3.53
N ARG A 47 10.84 -20.36 -4.29
CA ARG A 47 10.56 -19.37 -5.34
C ARG A 47 10.26 -17.99 -4.78
N LEU A 48 9.61 -17.94 -3.61
CA LEU A 48 9.28 -16.71 -2.90
C LEU A 48 10.11 -16.62 -1.63
N ARG A 49 11.03 -15.66 -1.55
CA ARG A 49 12.00 -15.51 -0.45
C ARG A 49 11.92 -14.11 0.17
N PRO A 50 12.34 -13.97 1.43
CA PRO A 50 12.46 -12.66 2.05
C PRO A 50 13.60 -11.83 1.45
N LEU A 51 13.60 -10.55 1.79
CA LEU A 51 14.57 -9.55 1.37
C LEU A 51 15.64 -9.23 2.44
N GLY A 52 15.54 -9.89 3.60
CA GLY A 52 16.37 -9.72 4.77
C GLY A 52 15.71 -10.40 5.97
N SER A 53 16.36 -10.33 7.12
CA SER A 53 15.73 -10.68 8.41
C SER A 53 14.85 -9.52 8.89
N VAL A 54 13.93 -9.83 9.81
CA VAL A 54 13.08 -8.84 10.49
C VAL A 54 13.61 -8.62 11.90
N ALA A 55 13.78 -7.35 12.29
CA ALA A 55 14.16 -6.96 13.65
C ALA A 55 12.97 -6.30 14.37
N ILE A 56 12.70 -6.72 15.60
CA ILE A 56 11.58 -6.24 16.40
C ILE A 56 12.09 -5.83 17.77
N ARG A 57 11.71 -4.62 18.21
CA ARG A 57 12.02 -4.11 19.55
C ARG A 57 11.09 -4.67 20.62
N SER A 58 11.07 -6.00 20.76
CA SER A 58 10.21 -6.75 21.69
C SER A 58 10.60 -8.23 21.71
N TYR A 59 10.29 -8.91 22.81
CA TYR A 59 10.29 -10.39 22.87
C TYR A 59 8.98 -11.02 22.38
N ALA A 60 7.95 -10.23 22.05
CA ALA A 60 6.73 -10.76 21.47
C ALA A 60 7.06 -11.44 20.13
N GLY A 61 6.66 -12.71 19.99
CA GLY A 61 7.01 -13.53 18.83
C GLY A 61 6.44 -12.97 17.53
N ALA A 62 7.27 -12.85 16.48
CA ALA A 62 6.82 -12.44 15.14
C ALA A 62 5.92 -13.48 14.46
N ASN A 63 6.21 -14.77 14.75
CA ASN A 63 5.48 -15.88 14.15
C ASN A 63 3.99 -15.82 14.49
N ASP A 64 3.17 -15.82 13.43
CA ASP A 64 1.72 -15.68 13.43
C ASP A 64 1.17 -14.32 13.90
N ASN A 65 2.05 -13.34 14.18
CA ASN A 65 1.65 -12.03 14.71
C ASN A 65 2.11 -10.84 13.85
N ARG A 66 2.99 -11.06 12.87
CA ARG A 66 3.50 -10.01 11.99
C ARG A 66 3.66 -10.51 10.56
N ALA A 67 3.19 -9.78 9.57
CA ALA A 67 3.43 -10.10 8.17
C ALA A 67 4.66 -9.39 7.61
N THR A 68 5.38 -10.07 6.73
CA THR A 68 6.46 -9.50 5.93
C THR A 68 6.35 -9.94 4.48
N ILE A 69 6.96 -9.19 3.58
CA ILE A 69 6.90 -9.46 2.15
C ILE A 69 7.84 -10.62 1.77
N LEU A 70 7.32 -11.48 0.89
CA LEU A 70 8.14 -12.41 0.12
C LEU A 70 8.04 -12.03 -1.35
N VAL A 71 9.16 -12.11 -2.04
CA VAL A 71 9.23 -11.77 -3.45
C VAL A 71 9.81 -12.90 -4.29
N GLY A 72 9.54 -12.89 -5.58
CA GLY A 72 10.13 -13.83 -6.53
C GLY A 72 10.10 -13.30 -7.95
N ASP A 73 10.73 -14.03 -8.86
CA ASP A 73 10.78 -13.64 -10.26
C ASP A 73 9.48 -13.96 -11.00
N ASN A 74 9.01 -12.99 -11.80
CA ASN A 74 7.91 -13.16 -12.76
C ASN A 74 8.43 -13.31 -14.21
N GLY A 75 9.50 -14.08 -14.39
CA GLY A 75 10.07 -14.40 -15.70
C GLY A 75 10.92 -13.28 -16.32
N GLN A 76 11.30 -12.27 -15.54
CA GLN A 76 12.04 -11.09 -16.02
C GLN A 76 13.35 -10.89 -15.25
N ARG A 77 13.82 -11.90 -14.52
CA ARG A 77 15.03 -11.87 -13.70
C ARG A 77 15.01 -10.72 -12.68
N ALA A 78 13.85 -10.51 -12.06
CA ALA A 78 13.62 -9.44 -11.08
C ALA A 78 14.42 -9.62 -9.78
N VAL A 79 14.82 -10.85 -9.50
CA VAL A 79 15.58 -11.22 -8.29
C VAL A 79 16.76 -12.12 -8.66
N ALA A 80 17.79 -12.08 -7.83
CA ALA A 80 18.95 -12.96 -7.91
C ALA A 80 19.45 -13.31 -6.50
N SER A 81 20.02 -14.52 -6.35
CA SER A 81 20.68 -14.89 -5.10
C SER A 81 21.91 -14.01 -4.88
N PRO A 82 22.25 -13.65 -3.63
CA PRO A 82 23.54 -13.03 -3.34
C PRO A 82 24.71 -13.90 -3.83
N THR A 83 25.84 -13.27 -4.16
CA THR A 83 27.08 -13.97 -4.51
C THR A 83 27.92 -14.34 -3.29
N GLY A 84 27.54 -13.85 -2.12
CA GLY A 84 28.23 -14.04 -0.85
C GLY A 84 27.65 -13.14 0.23
N TYR A 85 28.30 -13.11 1.39
CA TYR A 85 27.92 -12.26 2.51
C TYR A 85 29.14 -11.58 3.11
N SER A 86 28.99 -10.32 3.49
CA SER A 86 29.96 -9.58 4.30
C SER A 86 29.57 -9.65 5.76
N TRP A 87 30.50 -10.03 6.64
CA TRP A 87 30.29 -10.01 8.09
C TRP A 87 30.18 -8.57 8.60
N ILE A 88 29.27 -8.32 9.56
CA ILE A 88 29.10 -7.01 10.22
C ILE A 88 29.36 -7.09 11.72
N TYR A 89 28.80 -8.11 12.37
CA TYR A 89 28.79 -8.25 13.83
C TYR A 89 28.60 -9.72 14.20
N ASP A 90 29.07 -10.09 15.39
CA ASP A 90 28.59 -11.27 16.07
C ASP A 90 28.54 -11.10 17.59
N SER A 91 27.79 -11.98 18.25
CA SER A 91 27.52 -11.88 19.69
C SER A 91 28.64 -12.44 20.58
N THR A 92 29.88 -12.56 20.08
CA THR A 92 31.03 -13.01 20.88
C THR A 92 31.26 -12.06 22.07
N GLY A 93 31.51 -12.65 23.24
CA GLY A 93 31.71 -11.92 24.50
C GLY A 93 30.43 -11.39 25.15
N THR A 94 29.26 -11.51 24.50
CA THR A 94 27.98 -11.11 25.12
C THR A 94 27.51 -12.15 26.14
N GLY A 95 26.67 -11.74 27.09
CA GLY A 95 26.01 -12.65 28.04
C GLY A 95 24.91 -13.53 27.44
N SER A 96 24.67 -13.44 26.12
CA SER A 96 23.52 -14.06 25.48
C SER A 96 23.60 -15.60 25.51
N GLY A 97 22.44 -16.24 25.72
CA GLY A 97 22.35 -17.71 25.75
C GLY A 97 22.51 -18.39 24.39
N SER A 98 22.68 -17.63 23.31
CA SER A 98 22.85 -18.16 21.94
C SER A 98 23.70 -17.24 21.07
N PHE A 99 24.48 -17.85 20.18
CA PHE A 99 25.35 -17.13 19.26
C PHE A 99 24.58 -16.59 18.06
N ALA A 100 24.93 -15.38 17.60
CA ALA A 100 24.36 -14.79 16.40
C ALA A 100 25.39 -13.96 15.65
N CYS A 101 25.28 -13.95 14.32
CA CYS A 101 26.00 -13.08 13.41
C CYS A 101 25.03 -12.23 12.59
N VAL A 102 25.43 -11.01 12.28
CA VAL A 102 24.78 -10.18 11.27
C VAL A 102 25.62 -10.18 10.00
N TRP A 103 24.96 -10.47 8.88
CA TRP A 103 25.56 -10.61 7.56
C TRP A 103 24.86 -9.72 6.54
N ARG A 104 25.64 -8.97 5.75
CA ARG A 104 25.13 -8.24 4.60
C ARG A 104 25.22 -9.06 3.32
N PRO A 105 24.12 -9.31 2.60
CA PRO A 105 24.19 -9.95 1.30
C PRO A 105 25.02 -9.13 0.31
N ILE A 106 25.91 -9.79 -0.44
CA ILE A 106 26.64 -9.19 -1.55
C ILE A 106 25.80 -9.41 -2.81
N ALA A 107 25.18 -8.34 -3.30
CA ALA A 107 24.33 -8.41 -4.48
C ALA A 107 25.15 -8.60 -5.77
N PRO A 108 24.69 -9.43 -6.72
CA PRO A 108 25.26 -9.49 -8.06
C PRO A 108 25.17 -8.12 -8.77
N ALA A 109 25.99 -7.92 -9.80
CA ALA A 109 25.93 -6.70 -10.63
C ALA A 109 24.52 -6.50 -11.21
N GLY A 110 23.99 -5.27 -11.08
CA GLY A 110 22.62 -4.92 -11.50
C GLY A 110 21.53 -5.25 -10.46
N TYR A 111 21.89 -5.77 -9.29
CA TYR A 111 21.00 -6.07 -8.19
C TYR A 111 21.42 -5.33 -6.91
N VAL A 112 20.50 -5.27 -5.95
CA VAL A 112 20.64 -4.55 -4.69
C VAL A 112 20.20 -5.46 -3.55
N ALA A 113 20.99 -5.51 -2.48
CA ALA A 113 20.61 -6.12 -1.22
C ALA A 113 19.72 -5.15 -0.44
N MET A 114 18.57 -5.62 0.04
CA MET A 114 17.51 -4.79 0.62
C MET A 114 17.54 -4.74 2.15
N GLY A 115 18.21 -5.72 2.77
CA GLY A 115 18.30 -5.86 4.22
C GLY A 115 19.43 -6.80 4.59
N ASP A 116 19.91 -6.65 5.82
CA ASP A 116 20.85 -7.58 6.41
C ASP A 116 20.14 -8.83 6.94
N VAL A 117 20.92 -9.90 7.12
CA VAL A 117 20.45 -11.18 7.63
C VAL A 117 21.06 -11.38 9.01
N LEU A 118 20.21 -11.67 10.00
CA LEU A 118 20.68 -12.21 11.27
C LEU A 118 20.62 -13.74 11.21
N TRP A 119 21.72 -14.38 11.59
CA TRP A 119 21.91 -15.82 11.48
C TRP A 119 22.54 -16.40 12.75
N GLY A 120 21.97 -17.49 13.27
CA GLY A 120 22.48 -18.13 14.50
C GLY A 120 23.76 -18.95 14.32
N GLY A 121 24.27 -19.09 13.09
CA GLY A 121 25.50 -19.83 12.79
C GLY A 121 26.73 -18.93 12.71
N ARG A 122 27.91 -19.50 13.01
CA ARG A 122 29.23 -18.83 12.87
C ARG A 122 29.64 -18.56 11.43
N ASN A 123 29.15 -19.36 10.49
CA ASN A 123 29.42 -19.18 9.07
C ASN A 123 28.29 -18.42 8.39
N ALA A 124 28.59 -17.79 7.25
CA ALA A 124 27.61 -17.11 6.42
C ALA A 124 26.40 -18.02 6.09
N PRO A 125 25.19 -17.45 6.00
CA PRO A 125 23.99 -18.21 5.64
C PRO A 125 24.06 -18.71 4.18
N PRO A 126 23.22 -19.69 3.81
CA PRO A 126 23.09 -20.16 2.42
C PRO A 126 22.73 -19.03 1.44
N LEU A 127 23.23 -19.10 0.20
CA LEU A 127 22.93 -18.09 -0.84
C LEU A 127 21.47 -18.08 -1.30
N ASP A 128 20.68 -19.08 -0.92
CA ASP A 128 19.24 -19.13 -1.18
C ASP A 128 18.38 -18.64 -0.01
N HIS A 129 19.00 -18.03 1.00
CA HIS A 129 18.29 -17.53 2.18
C HIS A 129 17.46 -16.27 1.93
N VAL A 130 17.93 -15.38 1.05
CA VAL A 130 17.25 -14.13 0.68
C VAL A 130 17.38 -13.85 -0.82
N TRP A 131 16.58 -12.92 -1.31
CA TRP A 131 16.78 -12.34 -2.64
C TRP A 131 17.50 -10.98 -2.58
N CYS A 132 18.37 -10.75 -3.56
CA CYS A 132 18.71 -9.41 -4.03
C CYS A 132 17.75 -9.01 -5.16
N VAL A 133 17.41 -7.73 -5.27
CA VAL A 133 16.39 -7.22 -6.19
C VAL A 133 17.05 -6.42 -7.31
N ARG A 134 16.55 -6.53 -8.53
CA ARG A 134 17.06 -5.77 -9.67
C ARG A 134 16.97 -4.26 -9.39
N SER A 135 18.03 -3.52 -9.74
CA SER A 135 18.22 -2.15 -9.26
C SER A 135 17.18 -1.12 -9.75
N ASP A 136 16.44 -1.42 -10.82
CA ASP A 136 15.36 -0.58 -11.36
C ASP A 136 14.02 -0.77 -10.62
N LEU A 137 13.91 -1.78 -9.76
CA LEU A 137 12.72 -2.11 -8.96
C LEU A 137 12.84 -1.63 -7.51
N VAL A 138 13.84 -0.81 -7.23
CA VAL A 138 14.10 -0.27 -5.89
C VAL A 138 14.24 1.24 -5.95
N THR A 139 13.92 1.88 -4.84
CA THR A 139 14.13 3.31 -4.63
C THR A 139 14.82 3.54 -3.28
N GLN A 140 15.29 4.77 -3.06
CA GLN A 140 15.83 5.18 -1.78
C GLN A 140 14.75 5.13 -0.69
N GLY A 141 15.09 4.50 0.44
CA GLY A 141 14.32 4.56 1.68
C GLY A 141 14.95 5.52 2.70
N GLU A 142 14.45 5.45 3.91
CA GLU A 142 15.01 6.12 5.10
C GLU A 142 15.03 5.17 6.29
N TYR A 143 15.76 5.55 7.35
CA TYR A 143 15.81 4.79 8.59
C TYR A 143 14.75 5.24 9.58
N THR A 144 14.18 4.30 10.33
CA THR A 144 13.35 4.64 11.49
C THR A 144 14.19 5.31 12.58
N SER A 145 13.59 6.26 13.28
CA SER A 145 14.14 6.84 14.52
C SER A 145 13.13 6.66 15.65
N PRO A 146 13.52 6.10 16.81
CA PRO A 146 14.86 5.58 17.12
C PRO A 146 15.18 4.29 16.34
N GLN A 147 16.44 3.86 16.40
CA GLN A 147 16.88 2.57 15.88
C GLN A 147 16.19 1.41 16.63
N VAL A 148 16.12 0.24 15.98
CA VAL A 148 15.45 -0.94 16.53
C VAL A 148 16.24 -1.52 17.70
N TRP A 149 17.57 -1.66 17.54
CA TRP A 149 18.44 -2.29 18.54
C TRP A 149 19.89 -1.79 18.44
N ASN A 150 20.67 -1.87 19.52
CA ASN A 150 22.13 -1.79 19.56
C ASN A 150 22.68 -2.74 20.64
N ASP A 151 23.97 -3.01 20.57
CA ASP A 151 24.71 -3.83 21.53
C ASP A 151 25.09 -3.10 22.83
N ASN A 152 24.71 -1.83 23.01
CA ASN A 152 25.03 -1.06 24.22
C ASN A 152 24.57 -1.80 25.49
N GLY A 153 25.48 -1.93 26.46
CA GLY A 153 25.25 -2.67 27.70
C GLY A 153 25.57 -4.17 27.65
N SER A 154 25.73 -4.76 26.45
CA SER A 154 25.93 -6.22 26.30
C SER A 154 27.28 -6.75 26.78
N GLY A 155 28.29 -5.89 26.88
CA GLY A 155 29.69 -6.28 27.18
C GLY A 155 30.39 -7.07 26.08
N GLY A 156 29.78 -7.16 24.88
CA GLY A 156 30.32 -7.89 23.73
C GLY A 156 31.62 -7.33 23.18
N GLU A 157 32.34 -8.16 22.42
CA GLU A 157 33.62 -7.79 21.79
C GLU A 157 33.44 -6.91 20.53
N HIS A 158 32.22 -6.84 20.01
CA HIS A 158 31.88 -6.16 18.76
C HIS A 158 30.70 -5.22 18.96
N SER A 159 30.68 -4.12 18.21
CA SER A 159 29.61 -3.14 18.27
C SER A 159 28.72 -3.19 17.04
N VAL A 160 27.41 -2.99 17.22
CA VAL A 160 26.43 -2.92 16.15
C VAL A 160 25.25 -2.02 16.51
N GLY A 161 24.82 -1.22 15.56
CA GLY A 161 23.52 -0.56 15.57
C GLY A 161 22.63 -1.12 14.47
N ILE A 162 21.32 -1.18 14.71
CA ILE A 162 20.33 -1.77 13.80
C ILE A 162 19.14 -0.83 13.60
N TRP A 163 18.94 -0.41 12.35
CA TRP A 163 17.85 0.50 11.94
C TRP A 163 16.92 -0.19 10.95
N ALA A 164 15.60 -0.11 11.20
CA ALA A 164 14.63 -0.56 10.23
C ALA A 164 14.60 0.40 9.03
N VAL A 165 14.37 -0.14 7.84
CA VAL A 165 14.24 0.62 6.60
C VAL A 165 12.78 0.84 6.29
N GLN A 166 12.38 2.08 6.04
CA GLN A 166 11.03 2.45 5.64
C GLN A 166 11.03 3.28 4.34
N PRO A 167 9.90 3.37 3.63
CA PRO A 167 9.79 4.28 2.48
C PRO A 167 10.07 5.73 2.88
N LEU A 168 10.71 6.48 1.97
CA LEU A 168 11.03 7.88 2.18
C LEU A 168 9.74 8.71 2.31
N ARG A 169 9.60 9.45 3.43
CA ARG A 169 8.40 10.28 3.69
C ARG A 169 8.31 11.42 2.70
N GLY A 170 7.08 11.67 2.21
CA GLY A 170 6.79 12.78 1.30
C GLY A 170 7.38 12.61 -0.11
N ALA A 171 8.04 11.50 -0.40
CA ALA A 171 8.51 11.19 -1.74
C ALA A 171 7.33 11.10 -2.72
N ARG A 172 7.55 11.58 -3.95
CA ARG A 172 6.60 11.45 -5.06
C ARG A 172 7.18 10.50 -6.08
N TYR A 173 6.37 9.53 -6.48
CA TYR A 173 6.70 8.54 -7.49
C TYR A 173 5.83 8.76 -8.73
N ASP A 174 6.14 8.02 -9.79
CA ASP A 174 5.27 7.96 -10.97
C ASP A 174 3.85 7.52 -10.57
N ALA A 175 2.84 7.98 -11.32
CA ALA A 175 1.43 7.83 -10.99
C ALA A 175 0.96 6.37 -10.79
N ASP A 176 1.72 5.41 -11.34
CA ASP A 176 1.45 3.97 -11.29
C ASP A 176 2.45 3.20 -10.42
N LYS A 177 3.38 3.85 -9.71
CA LYS A 177 4.38 3.19 -8.87
C LYS A 177 4.14 3.41 -7.39
N VAL A 178 4.27 2.34 -6.62
CA VAL A 178 4.05 2.35 -5.17
C VAL A 178 5.27 1.72 -4.49
N PRO A 179 5.87 2.37 -3.48
CA PRO A 179 6.93 1.74 -2.71
C PRO A 179 6.34 0.74 -1.73
N PHE A 180 6.89 -0.47 -1.69
CA PHE A 180 6.47 -1.49 -0.72
C PHE A 180 7.48 -1.60 0.41
N PHE A 181 6.98 -1.53 1.64
CA PHE A 181 7.75 -1.80 2.84
C PHE A 181 8.15 -3.28 2.89
N ALA A 182 9.45 -3.54 3.02
CA ALA A 182 10.01 -4.89 3.02
C ALA A 182 10.28 -5.45 4.42
N ASP A 183 10.04 -4.65 5.47
CA ASP A 183 10.30 -5.03 6.86
C ASP A 183 11.76 -5.43 7.15
N THR A 184 12.69 -4.85 6.39
CA THR A 184 14.12 -5.12 6.50
C THR A 184 14.80 -4.12 7.44
N PHE A 185 16.01 -4.48 7.88
CA PHE A 185 16.90 -3.58 8.61
C PHE A 185 18.28 -3.51 7.96
N ILE A 186 19.01 -2.46 8.30
CA ILE A 186 20.42 -2.26 7.98
C ILE A 186 21.18 -2.10 9.29
N SER A 187 22.31 -2.77 9.37
CA SER A 187 23.23 -2.75 10.49
C SER A 187 24.56 -2.12 10.10
N ILE A 188 25.22 -1.47 11.05
CA ILE A 188 26.62 -1.08 10.91
C ILE A 188 27.38 -1.43 12.18
N ASN A 189 28.69 -1.57 12.06
CA ASN A 189 29.61 -1.94 13.13
C ASN A 189 29.89 -0.78 14.12
N HIS A 190 28.85 -0.02 14.47
CA HIS A 190 28.85 1.08 15.43
C HIS A 190 27.45 1.22 16.04
N ALA A 191 27.34 1.22 17.38
CA ALA A 191 26.07 1.21 18.09
C ALA A 191 25.12 2.38 17.77
N ASP A 192 25.65 3.60 17.65
CA ASP A 192 24.83 4.83 17.66
C ASP A 192 25.03 5.73 16.43
N THR A 193 25.83 5.29 15.44
CA THR A 193 26.02 6.05 14.19
C THR A 193 24.98 5.61 13.17
N VAL A 194 24.13 6.53 12.69
CA VAL A 194 23.16 6.19 11.65
C VAL A 194 23.88 5.77 10.36
N PRO A 195 23.47 4.68 9.68
CA PRO A 195 24.12 4.25 8.45
C PRO A 195 23.97 5.28 7.33
N ASN A 196 24.80 5.14 6.28
CA ASN A 196 24.65 5.96 5.07
C ASN A 196 23.28 5.68 4.42
N ASN A 197 22.49 6.73 4.17
CA ASN A 197 21.16 6.64 3.53
C ASN A 197 21.15 5.93 2.16
N GLY A 198 22.29 5.85 1.48
CA GLY A 198 22.49 5.06 0.27
C GLY A 198 22.32 3.55 0.45
N LEU A 199 22.35 3.04 1.69
CA LEU A 199 22.06 1.65 2.01
C LEU A 199 20.56 1.40 2.26
N ALA A 200 19.78 2.44 2.57
CA ALA A 200 18.34 2.32 2.74
C ALA A 200 17.66 2.15 1.37
N ARG A 201 17.04 0.99 1.16
CA ARG A 201 16.40 0.62 -0.10
C ARG A 201 15.03 0.02 0.17
N VAL A 202 14.04 0.46 -0.60
CA VAL A 202 12.68 -0.09 -0.58
C VAL A 202 12.26 -0.48 -1.99
N LEU A 203 11.36 -1.46 -2.10
CA LEU A 203 10.81 -1.85 -3.39
C LEU A 203 10.04 -0.67 -3.98
N LEU A 204 10.09 -0.47 -5.30
CA LEU A 204 9.25 0.47 -6.03
C LEU A 204 8.63 -0.26 -7.22
N LEU A 205 7.36 -0.63 -7.09
CA LEU A 205 6.72 -1.56 -8.03
C LEU A 205 5.60 -0.88 -8.80
N PRO A 206 5.37 -1.27 -10.07
CA PRO A 206 4.21 -0.84 -10.83
C PRO A 206 2.95 -1.51 -10.28
N VAL A 207 1.92 -0.70 -10.03
CA VAL A 207 0.61 -1.10 -9.55
C VAL A 207 -0.45 -0.51 -10.49
N PRO A 208 -0.58 -1.00 -11.73
CA PRO A 208 -1.57 -0.47 -12.66
C PRO A 208 -3.00 -0.76 -12.16
N ALA A 209 -3.90 0.20 -12.34
CA ALA A 209 -5.32 -0.03 -12.07
C ALA A 209 -5.90 -1.01 -13.09
N GLN A 210 -6.62 -2.01 -12.59
CA GLN A 210 -7.45 -2.89 -13.38
C GLN A 210 -8.70 -2.11 -13.78
N LEU A 211 -8.99 -2.07 -15.08
CA LEU A 211 -10.18 -1.40 -15.62
C LEU A 211 -11.28 -2.44 -15.84
N SER A 212 -12.52 -2.06 -15.55
CA SER A 212 -13.70 -2.84 -15.89
C SER A 212 -14.14 -2.54 -17.32
N ASP A 213 -14.64 -3.55 -18.01
CA ASP A 213 -15.27 -3.41 -19.33
C ASP A 213 -16.66 -2.75 -19.23
N ILE A 214 -17.25 -2.74 -18.03
CA ILE A 214 -18.58 -2.17 -17.76
C ILE A 214 -18.41 -0.75 -17.23
N VAL A 215 -18.82 0.24 -18.03
CA VAL A 215 -18.86 1.65 -17.68
C VAL A 215 -20.31 2.15 -17.76
N PRO A 216 -20.87 2.73 -16.68
CA PRO A 216 -22.23 3.29 -16.68
C PRO A 216 -22.39 4.40 -17.72
N LEU A 217 -23.23 4.15 -18.72
CA LEU A 217 -23.56 5.13 -19.74
C LEU A 217 -24.46 6.24 -19.16
N PRO A 218 -24.36 7.47 -19.70
CA PRO A 218 -25.28 8.55 -19.34
C PRO A 218 -26.75 8.15 -19.59
N PRO A 219 -27.68 8.41 -18.65
CA PRO A 219 -29.09 8.09 -18.83
C PRO A 219 -29.74 8.88 -19.97
N VAL A 220 -30.77 8.31 -20.58
CA VAL A 220 -31.61 8.98 -21.58
C VAL A 220 -33.06 9.01 -21.12
N LEU A 221 -33.81 10.06 -21.46
CA LEU A 221 -35.26 10.08 -21.28
C LEU A 221 -35.95 9.39 -22.45
N THR A 222 -36.95 8.55 -22.14
CA THR A 222 -37.75 7.84 -23.14
C THR A 222 -39.25 8.11 -23.03
N SER A 223 -39.67 8.90 -22.03
CA SER A 223 -41.06 9.31 -21.82
C SER A 223 -41.13 10.57 -20.96
N HIS A 224 -42.34 11.12 -20.81
CA HIS A 224 -42.66 12.17 -19.82
C HIS A 224 -42.73 11.66 -18.37
N THR A 225 -42.43 10.39 -18.12
CA THR A 225 -42.46 9.84 -16.76
C THR A 225 -41.16 10.19 -16.05
N ALA A 226 -41.25 10.54 -14.77
CA ALA A 226 -40.08 10.77 -13.93
C ALA A 226 -39.11 9.57 -13.98
N PRO A 227 -37.82 9.78 -14.30
CA PRO A 227 -36.84 8.70 -14.36
C PRO A 227 -36.46 8.21 -12.96
N THR A 228 -35.76 7.07 -12.90
CA THR A 228 -35.18 6.61 -11.63
C THR A 228 -34.15 7.60 -11.11
N THR A 229 -34.06 7.71 -9.78
CA THR A 229 -33.16 8.67 -9.13
C THR A 229 -31.69 8.28 -9.22
N THR A 230 -31.39 7.01 -9.45
CA THR A 230 -30.02 6.50 -9.64
C THR A 230 -29.96 5.37 -10.67
N THR A 231 -28.80 5.19 -11.29
CA THR A 231 -28.48 3.97 -12.07
C THR A 231 -27.79 2.93 -11.20
N SER A 232 -27.59 1.72 -11.74
CA SER A 232 -26.74 0.72 -11.08
C SER A 232 -25.33 1.26 -10.81
N LEU A 233 -24.79 0.87 -9.67
CA LEU A 233 -23.44 1.20 -9.24
C LEU A 233 -22.50 0.10 -9.75
N GLU A 234 -21.63 0.46 -10.69
CA GLU A 234 -20.73 -0.49 -11.35
C GLU A 234 -19.29 -0.25 -10.93
N LYS A 235 -18.54 -1.34 -10.68
CA LYS A 235 -17.11 -1.24 -10.40
C LYS A 235 -16.41 -0.87 -11.69
N GLU A 236 -15.82 0.32 -11.74
CA GLU A 236 -15.12 0.78 -12.94
C GLU A 236 -13.63 0.44 -12.90
N ARG A 237 -13.05 0.46 -11.70
CA ARG A 237 -11.61 0.31 -11.53
C ARG A 237 -11.25 -0.30 -10.19
N GLU A 238 -10.12 -1.00 -10.15
CA GLU A 238 -9.59 -1.66 -8.95
C GLU A 238 -8.06 -1.64 -8.94
N VAL A 239 -7.49 -1.43 -7.76
CA VAL A 239 -6.06 -1.60 -7.49
C VAL A 239 -5.91 -2.57 -6.34
N LYS A 240 -5.01 -3.55 -6.49
CA LYS A 240 -4.67 -4.51 -5.44
C LYS A 240 -3.31 -4.17 -4.84
N LEU A 241 -3.23 -4.18 -3.52
CA LEU A 241 -2.02 -3.89 -2.75
C LEU A 241 -1.84 -4.94 -1.65
N PRO A 242 -0.62 -5.30 -1.28
CA PRO A 242 -0.39 -6.05 -0.04
C PRO A 242 -0.98 -5.27 1.14
N PHE A 243 -1.63 -5.94 2.09
CA PHE A 243 -2.30 -5.25 3.20
C PHE A 243 -1.34 -4.36 4.00
N ILE A 244 -0.05 -4.72 4.04
CA ILE A 244 1.01 -3.96 4.70
C ILE A 244 1.30 -2.61 4.05
N CYS A 245 0.62 -2.25 2.96
CA CYS A 245 0.62 -0.89 2.44
C CYS A 245 -0.45 -0.03 3.14
N LEU A 246 -1.56 -0.64 3.58
CA LEU A 246 -2.72 0.04 4.17
C LEU A 246 -2.70 -0.01 5.71
N PHE A 247 -2.19 -1.10 6.27
CA PHE A 247 -2.22 -1.38 7.70
C PHE A 247 -0.84 -1.72 8.23
N PRO A 248 -0.62 -1.60 9.55
CA PRO A 248 0.58 -2.13 10.17
C PRO A 248 0.76 -3.61 9.85
N PRO A 249 2.01 -4.12 9.78
CA PRO A 249 2.27 -5.53 9.55
C PRO A 249 1.72 -6.45 10.65
N THR A 250 1.24 -5.89 11.77
CA THR A 250 0.60 -6.60 12.89
C THR A 250 -0.94 -6.57 12.82
N ASP A 251 -1.55 -6.10 11.74
CA ASP A 251 -3.02 -6.03 11.61
C ASP A 251 -3.66 -7.43 11.65
N ARG A 252 -4.36 -7.72 12.76
CA ARG A 252 -4.93 -9.05 13.02
C ARG A 252 -5.96 -9.48 11.95
N PRO A 253 -6.94 -8.64 11.55
CA PRO A 253 -7.89 -9.01 10.50
C PRO A 253 -7.22 -9.44 9.18
N SER A 254 -6.08 -8.83 8.84
CA SER A 254 -5.32 -9.19 7.65
C SER A 254 -4.43 -10.44 7.85
N ILE A 255 -3.82 -10.60 9.02
CA ILE A 255 -3.03 -11.81 9.35
C ILE A 255 -3.92 -13.06 9.43
N ASP A 256 -5.14 -12.94 9.95
CA ASP A 256 -6.12 -14.04 9.93
C ASP A 256 -6.45 -14.52 8.51
N ARG A 257 -6.16 -13.70 7.50
CA ARG A 257 -6.39 -13.93 6.07
C ARG A 257 -5.08 -13.93 5.28
N ILE A 258 -3.98 -14.36 5.91
CA ILE A 258 -2.65 -14.34 5.28
C ILE A 258 -2.56 -15.21 4.03
N ASP A 259 -3.46 -16.18 3.86
CA ASP A 259 -3.61 -17.01 2.66
C ASP A 259 -3.98 -16.16 1.42
N ASN A 260 -4.62 -15.01 1.62
CA ASN A 260 -4.79 -13.99 0.58
C ASN A 260 -4.50 -12.60 1.14
N PRO A 261 -3.22 -12.19 1.17
CA PRO A 261 -2.74 -11.04 1.95
C PRO A 261 -2.94 -9.69 1.24
N PHE A 262 -3.90 -9.60 0.31
CA PHE A 262 -4.13 -8.43 -0.51
C PHE A 262 -5.43 -7.73 -0.14
N CYS A 263 -5.39 -6.40 -0.20
CA CYS A 263 -6.56 -5.55 -0.15
C CYS A 263 -6.76 -4.87 -1.50
N SER A 264 -8.01 -4.65 -1.87
CA SER A 264 -8.37 -3.91 -3.07
C SER A 264 -8.90 -2.53 -2.70
N ILE A 265 -8.48 -1.52 -3.45
CA ILE A 265 -9.10 -0.20 -3.48
C ILE A 265 -9.86 -0.09 -4.79
N GLN A 266 -11.17 0.09 -4.69
CA GLN A 266 -12.09 0.06 -5.81
C GLN A 266 -12.74 1.43 -6.00
N ARG A 267 -12.94 1.80 -7.26
CA ARG A 267 -13.77 2.95 -7.62
C ARG A 267 -14.96 2.45 -8.41
N TRP A 268 -16.12 2.74 -7.86
CA TRP A 268 -17.41 2.45 -8.46
C TRP A 268 -18.03 3.74 -8.98
N GLY A 269 -18.97 3.64 -9.91
CA GLY A 269 -19.76 4.80 -10.25
C GLY A 269 -21.15 4.49 -10.78
N SER A 270 -22.00 5.51 -10.71
CA SER A 270 -23.39 5.52 -11.16
C SER A 270 -23.81 6.94 -11.57
N TRP A 271 -24.99 7.11 -12.14
CA TRP A 271 -25.56 8.44 -12.39
C TRP A 271 -26.67 8.70 -11.39
N SER A 272 -26.68 9.89 -10.81
CA SER A 272 -27.69 10.36 -9.86
C SER A 272 -28.51 11.48 -10.50
N LEU A 273 -29.83 11.36 -10.45
CA LEU A 273 -30.75 12.38 -10.93
C LEU A 273 -30.66 13.61 -10.03
N SER A 274 -30.30 14.76 -10.60
CA SER A 274 -30.16 16.01 -9.88
C SER A 274 -31.39 16.90 -10.05
N MET A 275 -31.96 16.96 -11.25
CA MET A 275 -33.19 17.70 -11.56
C MET A 275 -33.99 16.93 -12.59
N TRP A 276 -35.32 16.99 -12.48
CA TRP A 276 -36.25 16.52 -13.51
C TRP A 276 -37.47 17.44 -13.50
N ASP A 277 -37.98 17.71 -14.70
CA ASP A 277 -39.16 18.53 -14.90
C ASP A 277 -39.92 18.05 -16.14
N ASP A 278 -41.24 18.10 -16.07
CA ASP A 278 -42.15 17.77 -17.18
C ASP A 278 -43.05 18.98 -17.45
N ASN A 279 -42.67 19.75 -18.46
CA ASN A 279 -43.28 21.04 -18.72
C ASN A 279 -44.56 20.89 -19.54
N THR A 280 -45.68 20.85 -18.84
CA THR A 280 -47.03 20.82 -19.44
C THR A 280 -47.57 22.20 -19.80
N THR A 281 -46.79 23.27 -19.63
CA THR A 281 -47.20 24.66 -19.88
C THR A 281 -46.81 25.14 -21.27
N SER A 282 -47.25 26.35 -21.64
CA SER A 282 -46.91 27.00 -22.91
C SER A 282 -45.68 27.90 -22.85
N ARG A 283 -44.96 27.94 -21.73
CA ARG A 283 -43.75 28.77 -21.54
C ARG A 283 -42.59 27.91 -21.08
N ASP A 284 -41.37 28.36 -21.38
CA ASP A 284 -40.16 27.74 -20.84
C ASP A 284 -40.21 27.72 -19.31
N GLN A 285 -39.77 26.62 -18.72
CA GLN A 285 -39.55 26.49 -17.29
C GLN A 285 -38.05 26.40 -17.02
N ASP A 286 -37.57 27.18 -16.07
CA ASP A 286 -36.18 27.17 -15.64
C ASP A 286 -36.13 26.73 -14.18
N SER A 287 -35.29 25.74 -13.89
CA SER A 287 -34.98 25.31 -12.54
C SER A 287 -33.47 25.35 -12.31
N SER A 288 -33.05 25.49 -11.06
CA SER A 288 -31.64 25.46 -10.71
C SER A 288 -31.41 24.74 -9.39
N THR A 289 -30.24 24.15 -9.24
CA THR A 289 -29.80 23.51 -8.00
C THR A 289 -28.30 23.69 -7.83
N SER A 290 -27.84 23.69 -6.58
CA SER A 290 -26.41 23.74 -6.26
C SER A 290 -26.03 22.49 -5.50
N THR A 291 -25.00 21.78 -5.98
CA THR A 291 -24.45 20.63 -5.26
C THR A 291 -22.95 20.78 -5.06
N THR A 292 -22.46 20.28 -3.93
CA THR A 292 -21.04 20.13 -3.70
C THR A 292 -20.55 18.91 -4.46
N VAL A 293 -19.55 19.11 -5.32
CA VAL A 293 -18.84 18.05 -6.03
C VAL A 293 -17.45 17.88 -5.45
N GLY A 294 -16.78 16.77 -5.78
CA GLY A 294 -15.45 16.45 -5.28
C GLY A 294 -15.49 15.90 -3.85
N VAL A 295 -14.30 15.75 -3.25
CA VAL A 295 -14.14 15.20 -1.91
C VAL A 295 -13.68 16.33 -0.99
N SER A 296 -14.42 16.62 0.08
CA SER A 296 -13.99 17.58 1.10
C SER A 296 -12.86 17.01 1.96
N ASP A 297 -12.09 17.89 2.61
CA ASP A 297 -11.04 17.46 3.54
C ASP A 297 -11.61 16.60 4.67
N SER A 298 -12.79 16.96 5.21
CA SER A 298 -13.46 16.19 6.26
C SER A 298 -13.87 14.79 5.80
N GLN A 299 -14.47 14.66 4.61
CA GLN A 299 -14.81 13.35 4.04
C GLN A 299 -13.56 12.50 3.81
N SER A 300 -12.49 13.12 3.32
CA SER A 300 -11.22 12.45 3.11
C SER A 300 -10.59 11.97 4.41
N GLU A 301 -10.70 12.74 5.50
CA GLU A 301 -10.18 12.37 6.83
C GLU A 301 -11.00 11.25 7.48
N GLU A 302 -12.33 11.33 7.43
CA GLU A 302 -13.21 10.26 7.92
C GLU A 302 -12.97 8.94 7.19
N PHE A 303 -12.85 8.99 5.85
CA PHE A 303 -12.50 7.81 5.07
C PHE A 303 -11.12 7.27 5.46
N SER A 304 -10.13 8.15 5.66
CA SER A 304 -8.79 7.75 6.12
C SER A 304 -8.80 7.05 7.48
N HIS A 305 -9.60 7.53 8.44
CA HIS A 305 -9.72 6.88 9.74
C HIS A 305 -10.37 5.50 9.66
N SER A 306 -11.28 5.29 8.72
CA SER A 306 -12.01 4.02 8.58
C SER A 306 -11.30 2.99 7.69
N ALA A 307 -10.68 3.43 6.60
CA ALA A 307 -10.14 2.57 5.54
C ALA A 307 -8.61 2.55 5.48
N GLY A 308 -7.91 3.38 6.25
CA GLY A 308 -6.44 3.51 6.23
C GLY A 308 -5.90 4.19 4.96
N ILE A 309 -6.78 4.84 4.18
CA ILE A 309 -6.47 5.44 2.88
C ILE A 309 -7.15 6.80 2.79
N LYS A 310 -6.43 7.80 2.28
CA LYS A 310 -6.94 9.15 2.09
C LYS A 310 -7.15 9.43 0.60
N ILE A 311 -8.23 10.12 0.22
CA ILE A 311 -8.54 10.45 -1.19
C ILE A 311 -8.47 11.96 -1.38
N THR A 312 -7.54 12.45 -2.19
CA THR A 312 -7.29 13.90 -2.33
C THR A 312 -7.15 14.33 -3.78
N SER A 313 -7.50 15.58 -4.07
CA SER A 313 -7.34 16.18 -5.40
C SER A 313 -5.90 16.33 -5.87
N GLY A 314 -4.93 16.38 -4.94
CA GLY A 314 -3.51 16.48 -5.24
C GLY A 314 -2.82 15.13 -5.51
N ALA A 315 -3.28 14.07 -4.84
CA ALA A 315 -2.64 12.76 -4.87
C ALA A 315 -3.47 11.67 -5.56
N GLY A 316 -4.78 11.86 -5.74
CA GLY A 316 -5.71 10.79 -6.06
C GLY A 316 -5.96 9.94 -4.82
N ILE A 317 -5.07 8.98 -4.57
CA ILE A 317 -5.08 8.08 -3.43
C ILE A 317 -3.78 8.25 -2.65
N SER A 318 -3.91 8.59 -1.39
CA SER A 318 -2.83 8.62 -0.43
C SER A 318 -2.92 7.37 0.46
N VAL A 319 -2.02 6.42 0.26
CA VAL A 319 -1.95 5.18 1.06
C VAL A 319 -0.82 5.33 2.08
N GLY A 320 -0.99 4.87 3.32
CA GLY A 320 0.08 4.99 4.31
C GLY A 320 0.03 3.96 5.40
N VAL A 321 1.20 3.42 5.76
CA VAL A 321 1.32 2.55 6.93
C VAL A 321 1.47 3.41 8.16
N PHE A 322 0.46 3.36 9.03
CA PHE A 322 0.52 3.93 10.38
C PHE A 322 1.42 3.06 11.27
N ASN A 323 2.73 3.05 11.03
CA ASN A 323 3.68 2.36 11.92
C ASN A 323 3.94 3.22 13.17
N ALA A 324 4.39 2.59 14.26
CA ALA A 324 4.74 3.25 15.53
C ALA A 324 5.96 4.19 15.43
N SER A 325 6.65 4.24 14.28
CA SER A 325 7.80 5.12 14.01
C SER A 325 7.45 6.31 13.09
N GLY A 326 6.19 6.43 12.63
CA GLY A 326 5.61 7.56 11.93
C GLY A 326 4.95 7.22 10.58
N SER A 327 3.85 7.93 10.30
CA SER A 327 3.08 7.80 9.05
C SER A 327 3.89 8.26 7.84
N TYR A 328 3.76 7.53 6.73
CA TYR A 328 4.18 8.01 5.41
C TYR A 328 3.00 7.95 4.46
N GLU A 329 2.79 9.02 3.69
CA GLU A 329 1.73 9.11 2.68
C GLU A 329 2.31 8.80 1.29
N LEU A 330 1.72 7.83 0.60
CA LEU A 330 2.07 7.41 -0.76
C LEU A 330 1.09 8.02 -1.74
N ASN A 331 1.55 8.91 -2.60
CA ASN A 331 0.71 9.59 -3.58
C ASN A 331 0.54 8.74 -4.85
N TYR A 332 -0.55 7.96 -4.93
CA TYR A 332 -0.91 7.13 -6.07
C TYR A 332 -2.12 7.70 -6.81
N GLN A 333 -1.98 8.03 -8.09
CA GLN A 333 -2.98 8.82 -8.83
C GLN A 333 -4.05 8.00 -9.56
N PHE A 334 -4.14 6.69 -9.33
CA PHE A 334 -5.19 5.83 -9.88
C PHE A 334 -5.38 6.00 -11.40
N THR A 335 -4.28 5.90 -12.15
CA THR A 335 -4.19 6.03 -13.63
C THR A 335 -4.63 7.38 -14.22
N TYR A 336 -4.91 8.39 -13.39
CA TYR A 336 -5.16 9.74 -13.88
C TYR A 336 -3.86 10.49 -14.10
N THR A 337 -3.87 11.44 -15.03
CA THR A 337 -2.94 12.56 -14.95
C THR A 337 -3.29 13.40 -13.72
N SER A 338 -2.30 14.02 -13.08
CA SER A 338 -2.52 14.90 -11.92
C SER A 338 -3.59 15.98 -12.16
N SER A 339 -3.80 16.40 -13.42
CA SER A 339 -4.87 17.28 -13.85
C SER A 339 -6.28 16.69 -13.69
N THR A 340 -6.49 15.44 -14.10
CA THR A 340 -7.84 14.82 -14.03
C THR A 340 -8.25 14.50 -12.59
N SER A 341 -7.31 14.07 -11.74
CA SER A 341 -7.59 13.92 -10.30
C SER A 341 -7.97 15.25 -9.66
N ARG A 342 -7.25 16.33 -10.00
CA ARG A 342 -7.55 17.66 -9.47
C ARG A 342 -8.93 18.16 -9.90
N GLU A 343 -9.30 17.93 -11.16
CA GLU A 343 -10.59 18.33 -11.68
C GLU A 343 -11.76 17.59 -11.03
N LEU A 344 -11.64 16.26 -10.88
CA LEU A 344 -12.72 15.41 -10.37
C LEU A 344 -12.86 15.45 -8.84
N LEU A 345 -11.76 15.52 -8.10
CA LEU A 345 -11.76 15.35 -6.64
C LEU A 345 -11.73 16.68 -5.89
N SER A 346 -11.48 17.82 -6.55
CA SER A 346 -11.50 19.11 -5.87
C SER A 346 -12.91 19.46 -5.38
N SER A 347 -13.05 19.65 -4.06
CA SER A 347 -14.33 20.07 -3.49
C SER A 347 -14.72 21.48 -3.93
N LYS A 348 -15.93 21.65 -4.46
CA LYS A 348 -16.51 22.95 -4.79
C LYS A 348 -18.03 22.86 -4.93
N THR A 349 -18.73 23.97 -4.70
CA THR A 349 -20.16 24.09 -5.00
C THR A 349 -20.35 24.47 -6.46
N VAL A 350 -21.16 23.70 -7.18
CA VAL A 350 -21.51 23.94 -8.58
C VAL A 350 -23.01 24.16 -8.69
N THR A 351 -23.40 25.33 -9.19
CA THR A 351 -24.79 25.64 -9.56
C THR A 351 -25.06 25.17 -10.98
N ARG A 352 -26.17 24.46 -11.16
CA ARG A 352 -26.62 23.92 -12.45
C ARG A 352 -28.03 24.38 -12.72
N ASN A 353 -28.33 24.59 -14.00
CA ASN A 353 -29.65 25.00 -14.46
C ASN A 353 -30.22 23.92 -15.37
N LEU A 354 -31.53 23.71 -15.30
CA LEU A 354 -32.28 22.87 -16.22
C LEU A 354 -33.38 23.74 -16.82
N LYS A 355 -33.31 23.90 -18.14
CA LYS A 355 -34.34 24.55 -18.94
C LYS A 355 -35.21 23.48 -19.58
N THR A 356 -36.52 23.61 -19.41
CA THR A 356 -37.51 22.67 -19.93
C THR A 356 -38.45 23.43 -20.87
N PRO A 357 -38.34 23.24 -22.20
CA PRO A 357 -39.25 23.87 -23.16
C PRO A 357 -40.70 23.39 -23.02
N PRO A 358 -41.70 24.13 -23.53
CA PRO A 358 -43.10 23.70 -23.57
C PRO A 358 -43.28 22.31 -24.18
N GLY A 359 -44.01 21.44 -23.48
CA GLY A 359 -44.31 20.08 -23.94
C GLY A 359 -43.12 19.12 -23.95
N LYS A 360 -42.03 19.46 -23.24
CA LYS A 360 -40.85 18.59 -23.07
C LYS A 360 -40.73 18.14 -21.61
N ALA A 361 -40.16 16.97 -21.40
CA ALA A 361 -39.59 16.53 -20.15
C ALA A 361 -38.07 16.64 -20.24
N CYS A 362 -37.43 17.25 -19.26
CA CYS A 362 -35.99 17.40 -19.19
C CYS A 362 -35.45 16.84 -17.88
N ALA A 363 -34.24 16.29 -17.91
CA ALA A 363 -33.55 15.86 -16.71
C ALA A 363 -32.05 16.17 -16.79
N LEU A 364 -31.49 16.41 -15.61
CA LEU A 364 -30.07 16.58 -15.39
C LEU A 364 -29.59 15.48 -14.45
N TRP A 365 -28.64 14.67 -14.92
CA TRP A 365 -27.92 13.70 -14.08
C TRP A 365 -26.51 14.18 -13.80
N VAL A 366 -26.03 13.81 -12.62
CA VAL A 366 -24.66 14.04 -12.18
C VAL A 366 -23.97 12.70 -12.03
N ARG A 367 -22.72 12.63 -12.47
CA ARG A 367 -21.87 11.45 -12.28
C ARG A 367 -21.54 11.31 -10.80
N HIS A 368 -21.81 10.14 -10.26
CA HIS A 368 -21.58 9.77 -8.87
C HIS A 368 -20.48 8.71 -8.79
N PHE A 369 -19.57 8.87 -7.83
CA PHE A 369 -18.52 7.89 -7.54
C PHE A 369 -18.58 7.42 -6.10
N VAL A 370 -18.13 6.18 -5.91
CA VAL A 370 -17.91 5.58 -4.59
C VAL A 370 -16.51 4.96 -4.56
N PHE A 371 -15.67 5.40 -3.63
CA PHE A 371 -14.47 4.64 -3.27
C PHE A 371 -14.79 3.62 -2.19
N ARG A 372 -14.30 2.39 -2.38
CA ARG A 372 -14.47 1.27 -1.45
C ARG A 372 -13.17 0.52 -1.29
N SER A 373 -12.80 0.23 -0.04
CA SER A 373 -11.68 -0.63 0.29
C SER A 373 -12.21 -1.99 0.74
N VAL A 374 -11.66 -3.09 0.21
CA VAL A 374 -12.08 -4.45 0.58
C VAL A 374 -10.88 -5.36 0.82
N ARG A 375 -11.05 -6.35 1.68
CA ARG A 375 -10.11 -7.48 1.81
C ARG A 375 -10.37 -8.51 0.72
N ALA A 376 -9.47 -9.48 0.62
CA ALA A 376 -9.55 -10.60 -0.30
C ALA A 376 -10.87 -11.40 -0.27
N ASP A 377 -11.50 -11.51 0.91
CA ASP A 377 -12.79 -12.21 1.09
C ASP A 377 -14.00 -11.36 0.70
N GLY A 378 -13.78 -10.14 0.19
CA GLY A 378 -14.83 -9.19 -0.15
C GLY A 378 -15.38 -8.41 1.04
N SER A 379 -14.88 -8.63 2.27
CA SER A 379 -15.28 -7.83 3.42
C SER A 379 -14.81 -6.38 3.27
N ASN A 380 -15.71 -5.45 3.57
CA ASN A 380 -15.39 -4.03 3.53
C ASN A 380 -14.36 -3.66 4.60
N ILE A 381 -13.51 -2.71 4.24
CA ILE A 381 -12.59 -2.03 5.15
C ILE A 381 -13.13 -0.61 5.32
N GLY A 382 -13.66 -0.33 6.51
CA GLY A 382 -14.27 0.96 6.80
C GLY A 382 -15.57 1.20 6.04
N TYR A 383 -15.93 2.47 5.89
CA TYR A 383 -17.12 2.90 5.16
C TYR A 383 -16.77 3.30 3.73
N ASP A 384 -17.76 3.26 2.85
CA ASP A 384 -17.64 3.80 1.51
C ASP A 384 -17.49 5.33 1.53
N LEU A 385 -16.76 5.88 0.55
CA LEU A 385 -16.66 7.32 0.30
C LEU A 385 -17.45 7.71 -0.96
N PRO A 386 -18.74 8.06 -0.83
CA PRO A 386 -19.57 8.53 -1.93
C PRO A 386 -19.40 10.04 -2.19
N PHE A 387 -19.36 10.45 -3.45
CA PHE A 387 -19.34 11.87 -3.84
C PHE A 387 -19.74 12.05 -5.32
N ASP A 388 -20.29 13.22 -5.63
CA ASP A 388 -20.58 13.63 -6.99
C ASP A 388 -19.37 14.32 -7.64
N VAL A 389 -19.23 14.20 -8.96
CA VAL A 389 -18.18 14.93 -9.71
C VAL A 389 -18.79 15.96 -10.65
N ASN A 390 -17.96 16.89 -11.14
CA ASN A 390 -18.40 17.91 -12.11
C ASN A 390 -18.57 17.36 -13.54
N VAL A 391 -19.21 16.20 -13.67
CA VAL A 391 -19.57 15.58 -14.95
C VAL A 391 -21.08 15.36 -14.92
N PHE A 392 -21.78 15.83 -15.95
CA PHE A 392 -23.23 15.85 -15.98
C PHE A 392 -23.75 15.48 -17.37
N ASN A 393 -25.02 15.10 -17.40
CA ASN A 393 -25.74 14.74 -18.62
C ASN A 393 -27.11 15.41 -18.62
N HIS A 394 -27.44 16.09 -19.71
CA HIS A 394 -28.78 16.58 -19.97
C HIS A 394 -29.47 15.62 -20.91
N ALA A 395 -30.70 15.22 -20.59
CA ALA A 395 -31.57 14.54 -21.53
C ALA A 395 -32.94 15.22 -21.60
N GLU A 396 -33.54 15.13 -22.78
CA GLU A 396 -34.83 15.74 -23.12
C GLU A 396 -35.71 14.69 -23.80
N PHE A 397 -37.03 14.76 -23.57
CA PHE A 397 -38.02 13.95 -24.25
C PHE A 397 -39.30 14.77 -24.57
N PRO A 398 -39.90 14.62 -25.77
CA PRO A 398 -39.31 14.01 -26.96
C PRO A 398 -38.00 14.71 -27.36
N ALA A 399 -37.13 14.08 -28.14
CA ALA A 399 -35.84 14.65 -28.54
C ALA A 399 -35.95 15.96 -29.36
#